data_AF-A0A3C0ST65-F1
#
_entry.id   AF-A0A3C0ST65-F1
#
_cell.length_a   1.000
_cell.length_b   1.000
_cell.length_c   1.000
_cell.angle_alpha   90.00
_cell.angle_beta   90.00
_cell.angle_gamma   90.00
#
_symmetry.space_group_name_H-M   'P 1'
#
loop_
_entity.id
_entity.type
_entity.pdbx_description
1 polymer ?
#
loop_
_entity_poly.entity_id
_entity_poly.type
_entity_poly.pdbx_seq_one_letter_code
_entity_poly.pdbx_strand_id
1 'polypeptide(L)' 'QPLGGFNGPATDIGIEAKEIIRVRKRINTIISDATGQPLEKIEQDTDRNYWLNSNEAVEYGIVGKIISRYDDIEK' A
#
# COMPACT_ATOMS: atom_id res chain seq x y z
N GLN A 1 -5.28 1.60 0.63
CA GLN A 1 -6.73 1.65 0.30
C GLN A 1 -7.01 2.80 -0.67
N PRO A 2 -7.61 2.55 -1.85
CA PRO A 2 -8.16 3.63 -2.68
C PRO A 2 -9.46 4.15 -2.05
N LEU A 3 -9.59 5.47 -1.90
CA LEU A 3 -10.84 6.12 -1.50
C LEU A 3 -11.66 6.43 -2.75
N GLY A 4 -12.88 5.89 -2.82
CA GLY A 4 -13.83 6.13 -3.91
C GLY A 4 -15.22 6.41 -3.35
N GLY A 5 -15.85 7.48 -3.83
CA GLY A 5 -17.25 7.80 -3.57
C GLY A 5 -17.98 7.95 -4.89
N PHE A 6 -19.06 7.21 -5.08
CA PHE A 6 -19.86 7.24 -6.29
C PHE A 6 -21.35 7.33 -5.92
N ASN A 7 -22.11 8.15 -6.65
CA ASN A 7 -23.56 8.25 -6.52
C ASN A 7 -24.16 8.03 -7.92
N GLY A 8 -25.08 7.07 -8.06
CA GLY A 8 -25.69 6.72 -9.34
C GLY A 8 -26.63 5.51 -9.23
N PRO A 9 -27.17 5.02 -10.36
CA PRO A 9 -27.96 3.80 -10.42
C PRO A 9 -27.26 2.61 -9.74
N ALA A 10 -28.04 1.70 -9.16
CA ALA A 10 -27.50 0.53 -8.44
C ALA A 10 -26.54 -0.33 -9.31
N THR A 11 -26.82 -0.43 -10.62
CA THR A 11 -25.95 -1.13 -11.57
C THR A 11 -24.55 -0.50 -11.65
N ASP A 12 -24.48 0.83 -11.71
CA ASP A 12 -23.21 1.56 -11.82
C ASP A 12 -22.44 1.51 -10.50
N ILE A 13 -23.12 1.60 -9.36
CA ILE A 13 -22.51 1.37 -8.02
C ILE A 13 -21.82 0.00 -7.97
N GLY A 14 -22.47 -1.05 -8.52
CA GLY A 14 -21.90 -2.39 -8.56
C GLY A 14 -20.67 -2.52 -9.47
N ILE A 15 -20.62 -1.77 -10.57
CA ILE A 15 -19.46 -1.71 -11.49
C ILE A 15 -18.28 -1.01 -10.78
N GLU A 16 -18.53 0.15 -10.18
CA GLU A 16 -17.51 0.91 -9.45
C GLU A 16 -16.95 0.13 -8.25
N ALA A 17 -17.80 -0.56 -7.49
CA ALA A 17 -17.35 -1.40 -6.38
C ALA A 17 -16.41 -2.54 -6.86
N LYS A 18 -16.71 -3.17 -8.01
CA LYS A 18 -15.84 -4.21 -8.59
C LYS A 18 -14.50 -3.63 -9.01
N GLU A 19 -14.48 -2.44 -9.59
CA GLU A 19 -13.23 -1.81 -10.01
C GLU A 19 -12.39 -1.35 -8.81
N ILE A 20 -13.01 -0.84 -7.74
CA ILE A 20 -12.33 -0.55 -6.46
C ILE A 20 -11.64 -1.81 -5.91
N ILE A 21 -12.32 -2.95 -5.91
CA ILE A 21 -11.74 -4.23 -5.45
C ILE A 21 -10.56 -4.63 -6.34
N ARG A 22 -10.70 -4.51 -7.66
CA ARG A 22 -9.64 -4.82 -8.63
C ARG A 22 -8.40 -3.96 -8.42
N VAL A 23 -8.59 -2.65 -8.28
CA VAL A 23 -7.52 -1.67 -8.03
C VAL A 23 -6.85 -1.94 -6.68
N ARG A 24 -7.62 -2.20 -5.63
CA ARG A 24 -7.08 -2.58 -4.30
C ARG A 24 -6.18 -3.80 -4.39
N LYS A 25 -6.64 -4.87 -5.05
CA LYS A 25 -5.84 -6.09 -5.24
C LYS A 25 -4.54 -5.81 -5.99
N ARG A 26 -4.61 -5.04 -7.09
CA ARG A 26 -3.42 -4.67 -7.88
C ARG A 26 -2.39 -3.90 -7.05
N ILE A 27 -2.83 -2.91 -6.27
CA ILE A 27 -1.94 -2.12 -5.42
C ILE A 27 -1.28 -3.01 -4.36
N ASN A 28 -2.06 -3.88 -3.72
CA ASN A 28 -1.55 -4.76 -2.66
C ASN A 28 -0.52 -5.77 -3.22
N THR A 29 -0.74 -6.30 -4.42
CA THR A 29 0.25 -7.15 -5.09
C THR A 29 1.55 -6.39 -5.37
N ILE A 30 1.48 -5.15 -5.88
CA ILE A 30 2.69 -4.34 -6.14
C ILE A 30 3.48 -4.11 -4.83
N ILE A 31 2.80 -3.78 -3.73
CA ILE A 31 3.45 -3.58 -2.44
C ILE A 31 4.08 -4.87 -1.94
N SER A 32 3.36 -6.00 -2.04
CA SER A 32 3.86 -7.32 -1.65
C SER A 32 5.14 -7.69 -2.43
N ASP A 33 5.11 -7.54 -3.75
CA ASP A 33 6.25 -7.85 -4.62
C ASP A 33 7.46 -6.96 -4.34
N ALA A 34 7.23 -5.66 -4.09
CA ALA A 34 8.30 -4.70 -3.85
C ALA A 34 8.92 -4.81 -2.45
N THR A 35 8.14 -5.20 -1.44
CA THR A 35 8.58 -5.25 -0.04
C THR A 35 8.99 -6.66 0.41
N GLY A 36 8.60 -7.70 -0.34
CA GLY A 36 8.76 -9.11 0.04
C GLY A 36 7.80 -9.57 1.14
N GLN A 37 6.85 -8.72 1.55
CA GLN A 37 5.84 -9.09 2.55
C GLN A 37 4.76 -9.99 1.93
N PRO A 38 4.20 -10.96 2.66
CA PRO A 38 3.07 -11.77 2.19
C PRO A 38 1.86 -10.91 1.81
N LEU A 39 1.14 -11.30 0.77
CA LEU A 39 -0.03 -10.55 0.29
C LEU A 39 -1.11 -10.41 1.38
N GLU A 40 -1.36 -11.46 2.18
CA GLU A 40 -2.35 -11.39 3.26
C GLU A 40 -1.99 -10.32 4.30
N LYS A 41 -0.70 -10.17 4.62
CA LYS A 41 -0.22 -9.13 5.55
C LYS A 41 -0.44 -7.74 4.97
N ILE A 42 -0.10 -7.52 3.69
CA ILE A 42 -0.37 -6.24 3.01
C ILE A 42 -1.87 -5.93 2.99
N GLU A 43 -2.74 -6.92 2.74
CA GLU A 43 -4.18 -6.72 2.75
C GLU A 43 -4.71 -6.25 4.11
N GLN A 44 -4.18 -6.81 5.20
CA GLN A 44 -4.49 -6.41 6.57
C GLN A 44 -3.97 -5.00 6.89
N ASP A 45 -2.70 -4.74 6.58
CA ASP A 45 -2.06 -3.46 6.90
C ASP A 45 -2.63 -2.30 6.06
N THR A 46 -3.08 -2.58 4.83
CA THR A 46 -3.67 -1.56 3.94
C THR A 46 -5.17 -1.38 4.09
N ASP A 47 -5.83 -2.10 5.00
CA ASP A 47 -7.27 -1.96 5.27
C ASP A 47 -7.61 -0.64 5.95
N ARG A 48 -6.68 -0.11 6.74
CA ARG A 48 -6.75 1.21 7.37
C ARG A 48 -5.43 1.95 7.15
N ASN A 49 -5.37 3.19 7.65
CA ASN A 49 -4.12 3.93 7.67
C ASN A 49 -3.14 3.20 8.60
N TYR A 50 -2.04 2.73 8.03
CA TYR A 50 -0.95 2.08 8.73
C TYR A 50 0.28 2.97 8.67
N TRP A 51 0.62 3.57 9.81
CA TRP A 51 1.72 4.50 9.94
C TRP A 51 2.97 3.76 10.40
N LEU A 52 4.09 4.06 9.75
CA LEU A 52 5.39 3.51 10.08
C LEU A 52 6.38 4.64 10.34
N ASN A 53 7.21 4.48 11.36
CA ASN A 53 8.42 5.29 11.53
C ASN A 53 9.54 4.78 10.59
N SER A 54 10.65 5.53 10.51
CA SER A 54 11.73 5.21 9.58
C SER A 54 12.34 3.83 9.79
N ASN A 55 12.49 3.36 11.04
CA ASN A 55 13.04 2.03 11.33
C ASN A 55 12.05 0.94 10.92
N GLU A 56 10.78 1.11 11.27
CA GLU A 56 9.72 0.18 10.88
C GLU A 56 9.59 0.09 9.36
N ALA A 57 9.73 1.20 8.63
CA ALA A 57 9.67 1.21 7.18
C ALA A 57 10.84 0.44 6.53
N VAL A 58 12.02 0.43 7.16
CA VAL A 58 13.16 -0.40 6.72
C VAL A 58 12.88 -1.87 7.00
N GLU A 59 12.44 -2.21 8.21
CA GLU A 59 12.09 -3.59 8.58
C GLU A 59 10.94 -4.15 7.73
N TYR A 60 9.99 -3.30 7.35
CA TYR A 60 8.89 -3.65 6.47
C TYR A 60 9.34 -3.88 5.02
N GLY A 61 10.53 -3.40 4.63
CA GLY A 61 11.06 -3.52 3.26
C GLY A 61 10.60 -2.40 2.32
N ILE A 62 10.03 -1.31 2.84
CA ILE A 62 9.63 -0.13 2.04
C ILE A 62 10.84 0.77 1.76
N VAL A 63 11.78 0.85 2.70
CA VAL A 63 12.96 1.73 2.63
C VAL A 63 14.23 0.89 2.73
N GLY A 64 15.25 1.19 1.92
CA GLY A 64 16.52 0.46 1.95
C GLY A 64 17.46 0.88 3.09
N LYS A 65 17.58 2.19 3.37
CA LYS A 65 18.50 2.72 4.39
C LYS A 65 18.00 4.06 4.94
N ILE A 66 18.22 4.29 6.23
CA ILE A 66 18.01 5.59 6.88
C ILE A 66 19.30 6.42 6.77
N ILE A 67 19.17 7.64 6.28
CA ILE A 67 20.27 8.60 6.11
C ILE A 67 20.12 9.65 7.20
N SER A 68 21.09 9.75 8.12
CA SER A 68 21.04 10.72 9.22
C SER A 68 21.89 11.96 8.94
N ARG A 69 22.89 11.82 8.08
CA ARG A 69 23.78 12.89 7.62
C ARG A 69 24.00 12.80 6.12
N TYR A 70 24.36 13.92 5.51
CA TYR A 70 24.68 13.98 4.08
C TYR A 70 25.78 12.97 3.69
N ASP A 71 26.77 12.79 4.55
CA ASP A 71 27.86 11.83 4.36
C ASP A 71 27.40 10.36 4.28
N ASP A 72 26.18 10.05 4.71
CA ASP A 72 25.62 8.69 4.65
C ASP A 72 25.04 8.33 3.26
N ILE A 73 24.95 9.31 2.34
CA ILE A 73 24.35 9.17 0.99
C ILE A 73 25.23 8.33 0.07
N GLU A 74 26.53 8.25 0.31
CA GLU A 74 27.46 7.52 -0.56
C GLU A 74 28.44 6.63 0.23
N LYS A 75 28.23 5.32 0.13
CA LYS A 75 29.23 4.24 0.16
C LYS A 75 28.67 3.02 -0.57
#